data_AF-A0A954HPU9-F1
#
_entry.id   AF-A0A954HPU9-F1
#
_cell.length_a   1.000
_cell.length_b   1.000
_cell.length_c   1.000
_cell.angle_alpha   90.00
_cell.angle_beta   90.00
_cell.angle_gamma   90.00
#
_symmetry.space_group_name_H-M   'P 1'
#
loop_
_entity.id
_entity.type
_entity.pdbx_description
1 polymer ?
#
loop_
_entity_poly.entity_id
_entity_poly.type
_entity_poly.pdbx_seq_one_letter_code
_entity_poly.pdbx_strand_id
1 'polypeptide(L)'
;MFVAVLVCAAFRLNSCLAQQPDASDPVPNAGPSDTRSTDPTTSEADETAVADAAVVDDVPGALAVAKSGSGAEIRLLDVRCQSFQIDRLQGQIEVRIAVTNQSQQPLQLQQDQFRLQAPVATNLSLIIGDPLLTGPVTLPVGESAEGWIAFNMIYGDAAEPELNLMWVTGDETLKLSVNDALRNPQTGPAVIHQIGPRMRLAVIEFEHPLDNLAVWLLNDIFTDLERTGVRRVVLDVHEETKSDKRMAGALYSRGLVAWLLTAVRNGERRNRFQVPLQIRSPVEFDEFHVVGSHLKLDRAAYFLPIAGLIHSQRADAVSAALAGAYRDVSLEEALADFSAAEEGIRIEAVQSNIDRLTVRQLKDLVEDQSAASASILTSVANHLDLVSDPDVVEIMAGLANHPARAVADSALRSLVRSATPGAAKELQKCWNRSELNSTVQQTIVREVMNTKDYRHTDLLFDYARRILADDSETSQTEEAAESPPIGDRNAAGDRKTIADSRTLRDILSIVRDEDKDAFRTIAERYVLLVSRPDLQDLLISFLLEVADEPAIPAKRYIAQRLPIAEETASDSSSSGESSEDSSAESGSLTPEQKESLRLRFGPRGESKFSGITNVLLDTIRRFPEP
;
A
#
# COMPACT_ATOMS: atom_id res chain seq x y z
N MET A 1 26.01 -5.24 14.11
CA MET A 1 25.11 -4.51 15.04
C MET A 1 25.71 -3.18 15.52
N PHE A 2 27.02 -3.08 15.81
CA PHE A 2 27.66 -1.82 16.25
C PHE A 2 27.87 -0.74 15.16
N VAL A 3 27.89 -1.11 13.87
CA VAL A 3 27.96 -0.14 12.76
C VAL A 3 26.61 0.56 12.49
N ALA A 4 25.50 -0.06 12.91
CA ALA A 4 24.13 0.46 12.69
C ALA A 4 23.75 1.59 13.67
N VAL A 5 24.43 1.70 14.81
CA VAL A 5 24.15 2.75 15.82
C VAL A 5 24.83 4.07 15.45
N LEU A 6 25.96 4.03 14.72
CA LEU A 6 26.69 5.25 14.34
C LEU A 6 26.00 6.06 13.23
N VAL A 7 25.27 5.41 12.32
CA VAL A 7 24.59 6.11 11.21
C VAL A 7 23.30 6.81 11.69
N CYS A 8 22.59 6.25 12.68
CA CYS A 8 21.39 6.86 13.25
C CYS A 8 21.68 8.07 14.16
N ALA A 9 22.86 8.12 14.81
CA ALA A 9 23.24 9.25 15.65
C ALA A 9 23.63 10.49 14.84
N ALA A 10 24.21 10.31 13.65
CA ALA A 10 24.59 11.41 12.76
C ALA A 10 23.38 12.14 12.13
N PHE A 11 22.24 11.45 11.99
CA PHE A 11 21.04 12.03 11.38
C PHE A 11 20.20 12.88 12.35
N ARG A 12 20.23 12.59 13.67
CA ARG A 12 19.46 13.36 14.67
C ARG A 12 20.13 14.65 15.16
N LEU A 13 21.43 14.83 14.94
CA LEU A 13 22.14 16.05 15.37
C LEU A 13 22.08 17.21 14.37
N ASN A 14 21.65 16.96 13.12
CA ASN A 14 21.68 17.97 12.05
C ASN A 14 20.36 18.71 11.81
N SER A 15 19.36 18.55 12.67
CA SER A 15 18.05 19.20 12.52
C SER A 15 17.93 20.54 13.28
N CYS A 16 18.99 21.04 13.93
CA CYS A 16 18.94 22.25 14.77
C CYS A 16 19.82 23.43 14.33
N LEU A 17 20.46 23.40 13.16
CA LEU A 17 21.28 24.53 12.68
C LEU A 17 21.10 24.76 11.18
N ALA A 18 20.22 25.71 10.83
CA ALA A 18 20.42 26.66 9.73
C ALA A 18 19.14 27.49 9.51
N GLN A 19 19.00 28.60 10.23
CA GLN A 19 18.26 29.77 9.77
C GLN A 19 19.25 30.93 9.72
N GLN A 20 19.59 31.38 8.52
CA GLN A 20 19.93 32.78 8.26
C GLN A 20 19.82 33.08 6.75
N PRO A 21 19.21 34.21 6.35
CA PRO A 21 19.15 34.68 4.97
C PRO A 21 20.22 35.75 4.70
N ASP A 22 20.75 35.79 3.47
CA ASP A 22 21.26 36.99 2.77
C ASP A 22 21.61 36.54 1.34
N ALA A 23 20.97 37.02 0.27
CA ALA A 23 20.98 38.37 -0.32
C ALA A 23 22.34 38.75 -0.95
N SER A 24 22.46 38.54 -2.27
CA SER A 24 23.01 39.53 -3.24
C SER A 24 23.25 38.92 -4.63
N ASP A 25 22.51 39.43 -5.63
CA ASP A 25 22.88 39.51 -7.05
C ASP A 25 24.10 40.45 -7.24
N PRO A 26 24.95 40.31 -8.28
CA PRO A 26 24.63 40.89 -9.60
C PRO A 26 25.20 40.21 -10.88
N VAL A 27 24.36 40.18 -11.93
CA VAL A 27 24.50 40.74 -13.32
C VAL A 27 25.76 40.45 -14.18
N PRO A 28 25.61 40.29 -15.52
CA PRO A 28 26.41 39.42 -16.36
C PRO A 28 27.47 40.15 -17.20
N ASN A 29 28.40 39.38 -17.79
CA ASN A 29 29.30 39.88 -18.83
C ASN A 29 29.22 39.04 -20.10
N ALA A 30 28.86 39.71 -21.18
CA ALA A 30 28.88 39.24 -22.56
C ALA A 30 30.29 39.38 -23.15
N GLY A 31 30.63 38.50 -24.10
CA GLY A 31 31.82 38.64 -24.93
C GLY A 31 31.90 37.50 -25.95
N PRO A 32 31.83 37.78 -27.26
CA PRO A 32 31.87 36.78 -28.33
C PRO A 32 33.31 36.56 -28.82
N SER A 33 33.60 35.35 -29.29
CA SER A 33 34.79 35.11 -30.12
C SER A 33 34.53 33.97 -31.10
N ASP A 34 34.31 34.37 -32.35
CA ASP A 34 34.58 33.59 -33.56
C ASP A 34 36.00 33.00 -33.52
N THR A 35 36.20 31.81 -34.09
CA THR A 35 37.10 31.59 -35.25
C THR A 35 37.27 30.11 -35.62
N ARG A 36 37.18 29.85 -36.95
CA ARG A 36 37.91 28.87 -37.78
C ARG A 36 37.76 27.38 -37.44
N SER A 37 37.09 26.55 -38.24
CA SER A 37 37.39 26.13 -39.63
C SER A 37 38.83 25.63 -39.85
N THR A 38 39.02 24.31 -39.75
CA THR A 38 39.94 23.51 -40.58
C THR A 38 39.55 22.02 -40.51
N ASP A 39 38.98 21.50 -41.59
CA ASP A 39 39.13 20.10 -42.02
C ASP A 39 40.57 19.89 -42.53
N PRO A 40 41.16 18.69 -42.38
CA PRO A 40 40.98 17.61 -43.38
C PRO A 40 40.90 16.22 -42.70
N THR A 41 40.42 15.13 -43.30
CA THR A 41 40.96 14.44 -44.47
C THR A 41 40.05 13.23 -44.73
N THR A 42 39.65 13.03 -45.97
CA THR A 42 38.98 11.83 -46.50
C THR A 42 39.88 10.60 -46.40
N SER A 43 39.37 9.53 -45.77
CA SER A 43 39.87 8.16 -45.87
C SER A 43 38.80 7.36 -46.59
N GLU A 44 39.13 6.84 -47.78
CA GLU A 44 38.31 5.91 -48.54
C GLU A 44 38.12 4.62 -47.72
N ALA A 45 36.86 4.29 -47.42
CA ALA A 45 36.43 2.99 -46.93
C ALA A 45 35.46 2.42 -47.97
N ASP A 46 35.68 1.15 -48.31
CA ASP A 46 34.83 0.32 -49.16
C ASP A 46 33.36 0.48 -48.75
N GLU A 47 32.56 1.08 -49.62
CA GLU A 47 31.15 1.42 -49.38
C GLU A 47 30.31 0.18 -49.72
N THR A 48 30.21 -0.76 -48.78
CA THR A 48 29.16 -1.79 -48.82
C THR A 48 27.82 -1.08 -48.72
N ALA A 49 26.92 -1.34 -49.67
CA ALA A 49 25.59 -0.74 -49.71
C ALA A 49 24.80 -1.13 -48.46
N VAL A 50 24.71 -0.23 -47.49
CA VAL A 50 23.85 -0.37 -46.31
C VAL A 50 22.47 0.14 -46.69
N ALA A 51 21.50 -0.76 -46.70
CA ALA A 51 20.10 -0.36 -46.83
C ALA A 51 19.63 0.15 -45.46
N ASP A 52 19.61 1.47 -45.30
CA ASP A 52 19.05 2.10 -44.10
C ASP A 52 17.53 1.86 -44.05
N ALA A 53 17.03 1.63 -42.84
CA ALA A 53 15.62 1.36 -42.59
C ALA A 53 14.76 2.54 -43.09
N ALA A 54 13.85 2.25 -44.02
CA ALA A 54 12.73 3.14 -44.27
C ALA A 54 11.69 2.92 -43.15
N VAL A 55 11.20 3.99 -42.56
CA VAL A 55 9.98 3.95 -41.73
C VAL A 55 8.83 3.60 -42.68
N VAL A 56 8.51 2.32 -42.80
CA VAL A 56 7.42 1.85 -43.66
C VAL A 56 6.14 1.79 -42.84
N ASP A 57 5.12 2.52 -43.30
CA ASP A 57 3.77 2.53 -42.73
C ASP A 57 3.14 1.11 -42.71
N ASP A 58 2.53 0.78 -41.56
CA ASP A 58 1.51 -0.25 -41.34
C ASP A 58 1.88 -1.73 -41.58
N VAL A 59 2.85 -2.26 -40.82
CA VAL A 59 2.88 -3.69 -40.49
C VAL A 59 2.41 -3.87 -39.04
N PRO A 60 1.21 -4.43 -38.79
CA PRO A 60 0.68 -4.61 -37.43
C PRO A 60 1.63 -5.43 -36.57
N GLY A 61 2.06 -4.85 -35.44
CA GLY A 61 2.86 -5.53 -34.41
C GLY A 61 4.38 -5.56 -34.63
N ALA A 62 4.92 -4.86 -35.63
CA ALA A 62 6.37 -4.67 -35.78
C ALA A 62 6.81 -3.30 -35.24
N LEU A 63 7.84 -3.26 -34.41
CA LEU A 63 8.46 -2.03 -33.91
C LEU A 63 9.30 -1.34 -35.00
N ALA A 64 9.98 -2.11 -35.84
CA ALA A 64 10.77 -1.61 -36.97
C ALA A 64 10.92 -2.66 -38.08
N VAL A 65 11.16 -2.23 -39.33
CA VAL A 65 11.26 -3.10 -40.51
C VAL A 65 12.41 -2.65 -41.41
N ALA A 66 13.21 -3.60 -41.89
CA ALA A 66 14.23 -3.38 -42.91
C ALA A 66 14.08 -4.41 -44.04
N LYS A 67 14.22 -3.95 -45.28
CA LYS A 67 14.02 -4.76 -46.49
C LYS A 67 15.26 -4.68 -47.37
N SER A 68 15.66 -5.82 -47.92
CA SER A 68 16.77 -5.91 -48.85
C SER A 68 16.31 -5.76 -50.30
N GLY A 69 17.22 -5.40 -51.20
CA GLY A 69 16.94 -5.37 -52.63
C GLY A 69 16.66 -6.76 -53.19
N SER A 70 17.19 -7.81 -52.54
CA SER A 70 16.93 -9.22 -52.86
C SER A 70 15.55 -9.74 -52.42
N GLY A 71 14.77 -8.97 -51.65
CA GLY A 71 13.46 -9.38 -51.15
C GLY A 71 13.48 -10.07 -49.79
N ALA A 72 14.59 -10.04 -49.06
CA ALA A 72 14.64 -10.45 -47.66
C ALA A 72 14.13 -9.32 -46.76
N GLU A 73 13.34 -9.65 -45.75
CA GLU A 73 12.79 -8.66 -44.80
C GLU A 73 13.05 -9.11 -43.37
N ILE A 74 13.51 -8.20 -42.53
CA ILE A 74 13.62 -8.39 -41.07
C ILE A 74 12.74 -7.37 -40.36
N ARG A 75 11.99 -7.87 -39.38
CA ARG A 75 11.15 -7.07 -38.48
C ARG A 75 11.61 -7.25 -37.07
N LEU A 76 11.71 -6.14 -36.35
CA LEU A 76 11.85 -6.13 -34.90
C LEU A 76 10.45 -6.17 -34.30
N LEU A 77 10.12 -7.20 -33.52
CA LEU A 77 8.81 -7.38 -32.92
C LEU A 77 8.77 -6.94 -31.45
N ASP A 78 9.84 -7.23 -30.70
CA ASP A 78 9.91 -6.93 -29.27
C ASP A 78 11.38 -6.83 -28.82
N VAL A 79 11.62 -6.13 -27.72
CA VAL A 79 12.93 -5.96 -27.08
C VAL A 79 12.72 -6.12 -25.59
N ARG A 80 13.69 -6.69 -24.86
CA ARG A 80 13.71 -6.61 -23.41
C ARG A 80 15.13 -6.75 -22.89
N CYS A 81 15.36 -6.23 -21.70
CA CYS A 81 16.63 -6.31 -21.01
C CYS A 81 16.50 -7.12 -19.71
N GLN A 82 17.20 -8.24 -19.65
CA GLN A 82 17.42 -8.97 -18.40
C GLN A 82 18.72 -8.46 -17.77
N SER A 83 18.62 -7.39 -16.99
CA SER A 83 19.73 -6.88 -16.20
C SER A 83 19.70 -7.44 -14.78
N PHE A 84 20.88 -7.66 -14.21
CA PHE A 84 21.04 -8.05 -12.81
C PHE A 84 21.38 -6.85 -11.91
N GLN A 85 21.57 -5.66 -12.51
CA GLN A 85 22.04 -4.46 -11.81
C GLN A 85 21.29 -3.21 -12.25
N ILE A 86 20.98 -2.33 -11.30
CA ILE A 86 20.18 -1.12 -11.53
C ILE A 86 21.08 0.03 -12.02
N ASP A 87 22.34 0.04 -11.58
CA ASP A 87 23.32 1.11 -11.78
C ASP A 87 24.15 0.97 -13.05
N ARG A 88 24.07 -0.16 -13.75
CA ARG A 88 24.70 -0.36 -15.06
C ARG A 88 24.01 -1.48 -15.81
N LEU A 89 24.11 -1.45 -17.12
CA LEU A 89 23.56 -2.50 -17.98
C LEU A 89 24.55 -3.67 -18.02
N GLN A 90 24.42 -4.58 -17.05
CA GLN A 90 25.14 -5.85 -16.99
C GLN A 90 24.13 -6.98 -17.08
N GLY A 91 23.94 -7.53 -18.28
CA GLY A 91 22.86 -8.46 -18.52
C GLY A 91 22.75 -8.94 -19.96
N GLN A 92 21.53 -9.30 -20.32
CA GLN A 92 21.18 -9.84 -21.63
C GLN A 92 20.12 -8.96 -22.27
N ILE A 93 20.41 -8.44 -23.47
CA ILE A 93 19.41 -7.82 -24.34
C ILE A 93 18.81 -8.93 -25.17
N GLU A 94 17.51 -9.11 -25.07
CA GLU A 94 16.75 -10.06 -25.86
C GLU A 94 15.90 -9.31 -26.88
N VAL A 95 15.96 -9.75 -28.13
CA VAL A 95 15.32 -9.11 -29.26
C VAL A 95 14.49 -10.17 -29.98
N ARG A 96 13.18 -9.96 -30.08
CA ARG A 96 12.30 -10.83 -30.85
C ARG A 96 12.23 -10.30 -32.27
N ILE A 97 12.55 -11.14 -33.24
CA ILE A 97 12.54 -10.77 -34.65
C ILE A 97 11.62 -11.66 -35.46
N ALA A 98 11.14 -11.14 -36.59
CA ALA A 98 10.57 -11.94 -37.67
C ALA A 98 11.43 -11.76 -38.93
N VAL A 99 11.77 -12.85 -39.58
CA VAL A 99 12.45 -12.83 -40.88
C VAL A 99 11.51 -13.40 -41.92
N THR A 100 11.26 -12.65 -43.00
CA THR A 100 10.38 -13.07 -44.10
C THR A 100 11.16 -13.12 -45.40
N ASN A 101 11.02 -14.23 -46.14
CA ASN A 101 11.66 -14.39 -47.44
C ASN A 101 10.68 -14.04 -48.57
N GLN A 102 10.79 -12.84 -49.13
CA GLN A 102 10.05 -12.42 -50.34
C GLN A 102 10.92 -12.51 -51.60
N SER A 103 12.11 -13.11 -51.51
CA SER A 103 12.99 -13.32 -52.66
C SER A 103 12.47 -14.43 -53.58
N GLN A 104 13.11 -14.61 -54.73
CA GLN A 104 12.76 -15.70 -55.66
C GLN A 104 13.41 -17.04 -55.28
N GLN A 105 14.27 -17.08 -54.26
CA GLN A 105 15.03 -18.26 -53.87
C GLN A 105 14.84 -18.58 -52.38
N PRO A 106 15.02 -19.84 -51.94
CA PRO A 106 15.04 -20.16 -50.53
C PRO A 106 16.18 -19.42 -49.82
N LEU A 107 15.90 -18.87 -48.64
CA LEU A 107 16.85 -18.12 -47.84
C LEU A 107 17.43 -19.02 -46.74
N GLN A 108 18.75 -19.04 -46.58
CA GLN A 108 19.37 -19.77 -45.47
C GLN A 108 19.69 -18.82 -44.32
N LEU A 109 19.07 -19.08 -43.17
CA LEU A 109 19.31 -18.35 -41.93
C LEU A 109 20.42 -19.06 -41.14
N GLN A 110 21.44 -18.29 -40.78
CA GLN A 110 22.54 -18.75 -39.93
C GLN A 110 22.71 -17.78 -38.75
N GLN A 111 23.12 -18.31 -37.60
CA GLN A 111 23.16 -17.51 -36.37
C GLN A 111 24.24 -16.42 -36.40
N ASP A 112 25.33 -16.63 -37.14
CA ASP A 112 26.45 -15.68 -37.30
C ASP A 112 26.12 -14.48 -38.21
N GLN A 113 25.00 -14.54 -38.94
CA GLN A 113 24.46 -13.45 -39.74
C GLN A 113 23.86 -12.33 -38.88
N PHE A 114 23.47 -12.63 -37.64
CA PHE A 114 22.84 -11.65 -36.74
C PHE A 114 23.87 -11.07 -35.78
N ARG A 115 23.94 -9.74 -35.70
CA ARG A 115 24.86 -9.02 -34.81
C ARG A 115 24.14 -7.86 -34.15
N LEU A 116 24.47 -7.60 -32.89
CA LEU A 116 24.09 -6.35 -32.22
C LEU A 116 25.32 -5.46 -32.20
N GLN A 117 25.28 -4.37 -32.96
CA GLN A 117 26.31 -3.34 -32.90
C GLN A 117 26.01 -2.41 -31.71
N ALA A 118 26.98 -2.32 -30.80
CA ALA A 118 26.98 -1.43 -29.65
C ALA A 118 28.38 -0.78 -29.50
N PRO A 119 28.51 0.38 -28.83
CA PRO A 119 29.79 1.09 -28.68
C PRO A 119 30.87 0.34 -27.88
N VAL A 120 30.54 -0.78 -27.23
CA VAL A 120 31.48 -1.61 -26.45
C VAL A 120 31.41 -3.06 -26.96
N ALA A 121 32.53 -3.80 -26.87
CA ALA A 121 32.62 -5.19 -27.28
C ALA A 121 31.55 -6.06 -26.59
N THR A 122 30.52 -6.43 -27.34
CA THR A 122 29.49 -7.39 -26.94
C THR A 122 30.08 -8.80 -27.02
N ASN A 123 30.22 -9.49 -25.88
CA ASN A 123 30.53 -10.91 -25.90
C ASN A 123 29.24 -11.67 -26.26
N LEU A 124 29.05 -11.88 -27.56
CA LEU A 124 27.91 -12.57 -28.13
C LEU A 124 27.90 -14.03 -27.67
N SER A 125 27.05 -14.36 -26.70
CA SER A 125 26.61 -15.73 -26.46
C SER A 125 25.14 -15.79 -26.86
N LEU A 126 24.88 -16.21 -28.10
CA LEU A 126 23.52 -16.38 -28.57
C LEU A 126 22.87 -17.51 -27.77
N ILE A 127 21.84 -17.20 -27.00
CA ILE A 127 20.98 -18.21 -26.40
C ILE A 127 19.67 -18.14 -27.16
N ILE A 128 19.52 -19.00 -28.15
CA ILE A 128 18.29 -19.13 -28.94
C ILE A 128 17.38 -20.10 -28.18
N GLY A 129 16.26 -19.62 -27.68
CA GLY A 129 15.25 -20.46 -27.01
C GLY A 129 14.28 -21.16 -27.97
N ASP A 130 14.20 -20.73 -29.22
CA ASP A 130 13.16 -21.10 -30.19
C ASP A 130 13.74 -21.67 -31.52
N PRO A 131 12.97 -22.46 -32.30
CA PRO A 131 13.49 -23.25 -33.43
C PRO A 131 14.02 -22.45 -34.63
N LEU A 132 14.08 -21.11 -34.56
CA LEU A 132 14.50 -20.30 -35.70
C LEU A 132 15.97 -20.45 -36.09
N LEU A 133 16.81 -20.78 -35.13
CA LEU A 133 18.26 -20.76 -35.30
C LEU A 133 18.95 -21.94 -34.59
N THR A 134 18.19 -22.95 -34.12
CA THR A 134 18.76 -24.21 -33.64
C THR A 134 19.16 -25.11 -34.82
N GLY A 135 20.08 -24.62 -35.64
CA GLY A 135 20.57 -25.26 -36.87
C GLY A 135 20.33 -24.42 -38.13
N PRO A 136 20.84 -24.87 -39.30
CA PRO A 136 20.60 -24.19 -40.56
C PRO A 136 19.12 -24.27 -40.93
N VAL A 137 18.41 -23.14 -40.86
CA VAL A 137 17.00 -23.04 -41.26
C VAL A 137 16.94 -22.52 -42.69
N THR A 138 16.34 -23.31 -43.58
CA THR A 138 16.04 -22.87 -44.94
C THR A 138 14.61 -22.36 -44.96
N LEU A 139 14.44 -21.05 -45.17
CA LEU A 139 13.15 -20.37 -45.24
C LEU A 139 12.64 -20.37 -46.70
N PRO A 140 11.54 -21.07 -47.01
CA PRO A 140 10.97 -21.07 -48.36
C PRO A 140 10.50 -19.67 -48.80
N VAL A 141 10.28 -19.51 -50.11
CA VAL A 141 9.74 -18.27 -50.67
C VAL A 141 8.33 -18.03 -50.14
N GLY A 142 8.07 -16.83 -49.63
CA GLY A 142 6.81 -16.40 -49.04
C GLY A 142 6.64 -16.76 -47.55
N GLU A 143 7.55 -17.54 -46.98
CA GLU A 143 7.47 -17.97 -45.58
C GLU A 143 8.14 -16.97 -44.63
N SER A 144 7.71 -17.00 -43.36
CA SER A 144 8.25 -16.17 -42.29
C SER A 144 8.64 -17.02 -41.09
N ALA A 145 9.62 -16.55 -40.32
CA ALA A 145 10.14 -17.21 -39.15
C ALA A 145 10.30 -16.19 -38.02
N GLU A 146 9.68 -16.43 -36.84
CA GLU A 146 9.78 -15.57 -35.64
C GLU A 146 10.51 -16.20 -34.43
N GLY A 147 11.45 -15.47 -33.83
CA GLY A 147 12.27 -16.02 -32.75
C GLY A 147 12.99 -14.97 -31.90
N TRP A 148 13.40 -15.39 -30.71
CA TRP A 148 14.19 -14.57 -29.78
C TRP A 148 15.68 -14.76 -30.02
N ILE A 149 16.38 -13.63 -30.10
CA ILE A 149 17.84 -13.56 -30.13
C ILE A 149 18.32 -12.83 -28.89
N ALA A 150 19.31 -13.38 -28.21
CA ALA A 150 19.78 -12.84 -26.96
C ALA A 150 21.27 -12.49 -27.02
N PHE A 151 21.61 -11.29 -26.55
CA PHE A 151 22.95 -10.69 -26.62
C PHE A 151 23.41 -10.33 -25.20
N ASN A 152 24.53 -10.92 -24.75
CA ASN A 152 25.12 -10.51 -23.48
C ASN A 152 25.85 -9.18 -23.65
N MET A 153 25.58 -8.24 -22.76
CA MET A 153 26.17 -6.91 -22.79
C MET A 153 26.61 -6.46 -21.40
N ILE A 154 27.76 -5.81 -21.36
CA ILE A 154 28.26 -5.07 -20.21
C ILE A 154 28.49 -3.64 -20.69
N TYR A 155 27.63 -2.73 -20.26
CA TYR A 155 27.71 -1.33 -20.57
C TYR A 155 27.67 -0.53 -19.26
N GLY A 156 28.73 0.25 -19.05
CA GLY A 156 29.04 0.88 -17.78
C GLY A 156 28.91 2.39 -17.79
N ASP A 157 28.21 2.98 -18.76
CA ASP A 157 27.91 4.41 -18.78
C ASP A 157 26.45 4.66 -18.35
N ALA A 158 26.17 5.87 -17.89
CA ALA A 158 24.82 6.34 -17.55
C ALA A 158 24.03 6.78 -18.79
N ALA A 159 24.73 7.19 -19.86
CA ALA A 159 24.14 7.49 -21.16
C ALA A 159 23.53 6.24 -21.80
N GLU A 160 22.53 6.38 -22.66
CA GLU A 160 21.99 5.24 -23.39
C GLU A 160 22.98 4.79 -24.48
N PRO A 161 23.24 3.47 -24.63
CA PRO A 161 24.03 2.96 -25.75
C PRO A 161 23.22 3.00 -27.05
N GLU A 162 23.88 3.35 -28.15
CA GLU A 162 23.36 3.13 -29.50
C GLU A 162 23.37 1.64 -29.83
N LEU A 163 22.20 1.06 -30.06
CA LEU A 163 21.97 -0.36 -30.30
C LEU A 163 21.39 -0.56 -31.70
N ASN A 164 22.18 -1.18 -32.56
CA ASN A 164 21.75 -1.50 -33.92
C ASN A 164 21.77 -3.01 -34.15
N LEU A 165 20.60 -3.58 -34.43
CA LEU A 165 20.50 -4.96 -34.91
C LEU A 165 20.89 -4.99 -36.38
N MET A 166 21.91 -5.78 -36.69
CA MET A 166 22.39 -6.01 -38.05
C MET A 166 22.10 -7.45 -38.46
N TRP A 167 21.62 -7.62 -39.68
CA TRP A 167 21.48 -8.91 -40.33
C TRP A 167 22.19 -8.91 -41.67
N VAL A 168 23.20 -9.76 -41.79
CA VAL A 168 24.05 -9.90 -42.99
C VAL A 168 23.52 -11.04 -43.84
N THR A 169 23.03 -10.73 -45.04
CA THR A 169 22.47 -11.69 -45.99
C THR A 169 23.14 -11.54 -47.34
N GLY A 170 24.06 -12.46 -47.66
CA GLY A 170 24.91 -12.35 -48.84
C GLY A 170 25.80 -11.10 -48.76
N ASP A 171 25.70 -10.23 -49.76
CA ASP A 171 26.43 -8.97 -49.85
C ASP A 171 25.67 -7.77 -49.24
N GLU A 172 24.43 -8.00 -48.77
CA GLU A 172 23.58 -6.95 -48.19
C GLU A 172 23.62 -7.02 -46.66
N THR A 173 23.67 -5.85 -46.02
CA THR A 173 23.51 -5.73 -44.56
C THR A 173 22.27 -4.90 -44.27
N LEU A 174 21.30 -5.51 -43.60
CA LEU A 174 20.11 -4.83 -43.11
C LEU A 174 20.36 -4.35 -41.69
N LYS A 175 20.02 -3.09 -41.41
CA LYS A 175 20.23 -2.44 -40.12
C LYS A 175 18.91 -1.94 -39.54
N LEU A 176 18.67 -2.25 -38.27
CA LEU A 176 17.53 -1.79 -37.49
C LEU A 176 18.02 -1.12 -36.19
N SER A 177 17.63 0.13 -35.98
CA SER A 177 17.88 0.83 -34.70
C SER A 177 16.90 0.33 -33.65
N VAL A 178 17.43 -0.30 -32.60
CA VAL A 178 16.63 -0.81 -31.47
C VAL A 178 16.08 0.36 -30.65
N ASN A 179 16.88 1.42 -30.48
CA ASN A 179 16.50 2.62 -29.73
C ASN A 179 15.34 3.37 -30.40
N ASP A 180 15.35 3.50 -31.73
CA ASP A 180 14.29 4.19 -32.48
C ASP A 180 13.01 3.35 -32.52
N ALA A 181 13.15 2.03 -32.62
CA ALA A 181 12.03 1.10 -32.61
C ALA A 181 11.21 1.19 -31.30
N LEU A 182 11.90 1.33 -30.16
CA LEU A 182 11.24 1.53 -28.86
C LEU A 182 10.59 2.92 -28.71
N ARG A 183 11.07 3.93 -29.46
CA ARG A 183 10.54 5.30 -29.43
C ARG A 183 9.42 5.55 -30.44
N ASN A 184 9.07 4.56 -31.26
CA ASN A 184 8.04 4.71 -32.27
C ASN A 184 6.68 5.05 -31.62
N PRO A 185 6.03 6.19 -31.91
CA PRO A 185 4.77 6.55 -31.26
C PRO A 185 3.58 5.64 -31.60
N GLN A 186 3.63 4.93 -32.74
CA GLN A 186 2.52 4.08 -33.19
C GLN A 186 2.58 2.66 -32.62
N THR A 187 3.80 2.15 -32.45
CA THR A 187 4.04 0.74 -32.08
C THR A 187 4.84 0.62 -30.78
N GLY A 188 5.35 1.73 -30.25
CA GLY A 188 6.16 1.78 -29.06
C GLY A 188 5.34 1.48 -27.81
N PRO A 189 6.03 1.22 -26.69
CA PRO A 189 5.40 0.63 -25.52
C PRO A 189 4.69 1.64 -24.60
N ALA A 190 4.70 2.93 -24.95
CA ALA A 190 4.21 4.00 -24.10
C ALA A 190 3.08 4.77 -24.79
N VAL A 191 1.90 4.79 -24.17
CA VAL A 191 0.78 5.65 -24.55
C VAL A 191 0.58 6.71 -23.48
N ILE A 192 0.51 7.98 -23.90
CA ILE A 192 0.47 9.12 -22.97
C ILE A 192 -0.88 9.82 -23.06
N HIS A 193 -1.57 9.90 -21.93
CA HIS A 193 -2.81 10.64 -21.78
C HIS A 193 -2.62 11.84 -20.85
N GLN A 194 -2.81 13.05 -21.37
CA GLN A 194 -2.87 14.24 -20.52
C GLN A 194 -4.31 14.46 -20.06
N ILE A 195 -4.51 14.51 -18.75
CA ILE A 195 -5.83 14.53 -18.11
C ILE A 195 -5.86 15.51 -16.92
N GLY A 196 -7.06 15.71 -16.37
CA GLY A 196 -7.30 16.52 -15.18
C GLY A 196 -7.28 18.02 -15.44
N PRO A 197 -7.37 18.83 -14.38
CA PRO A 197 -7.51 20.27 -14.48
C PRO A 197 -6.28 20.88 -15.16
N ARG A 198 -6.55 21.70 -16.18
CA ARG A 198 -5.52 22.35 -17.04
C ARG A 198 -4.54 21.37 -17.70
N MET A 199 -4.91 20.09 -17.88
CA MET A 199 -4.06 19.04 -18.46
C MET A 199 -2.70 18.86 -17.76
N ARG A 200 -2.64 19.09 -16.44
CA ARG A 200 -1.37 19.09 -15.67
C ARG A 200 -0.94 17.72 -15.15
N LEU A 201 -1.74 16.68 -15.37
CA LEU A 201 -1.42 15.29 -15.07
C LEU A 201 -1.22 14.52 -16.37
N ALA A 202 -0.11 13.80 -16.49
CA ALA A 202 0.07 12.79 -17.53
C ALA A 202 -0.07 11.38 -16.93
N VAL A 203 -0.87 10.53 -17.57
CA VAL A 203 -0.91 9.09 -17.34
C VAL A 203 -0.15 8.43 -18.48
N ILE A 204 0.91 7.70 -18.13
CA ILE A 204 1.74 6.94 -19.07
C ILE A 204 1.36 5.49 -18.91
N GLU A 205 0.59 4.96 -19.86
CA GLU A 205 0.33 3.53 -19.99
C GLU A 205 1.56 2.89 -20.62
N PHE A 206 2.19 1.97 -19.90
CA PHE A 206 3.48 1.39 -20.28
C PHE A 206 3.37 -0.13 -20.36
N GLU A 207 3.43 -0.66 -21.59
CA GLU A 207 3.23 -2.08 -21.92
C GLU A 207 4.55 -2.89 -21.96
N HIS A 208 5.68 -2.24 -21.69
CA HIS A 208 6.99 -2.89 -21.72
C HIS A 208 7.52 -3.19 -20.31
N PRO A 209 8.34 -4.25 -20.13
CA PRO A 209 8.98 -4.52 -18.86
C PRO A 209 9.79 -3.32 -18.35
N LEU A 210 9.70 -3.04 -17.06
CA LEU A 210 10.50 -1.98 -16.44
C LEU A 210 11.95 -2.44 -16.25
N ASP A 211 12.77 -2.19 -17.27
CA ASP A 211 14.20 -2.49 -17.32
C ASP A 211 15.07 -1.24 -17.60
N ASN A 212 16.37 -1.42 -17.83
CA ASN A 212 17.27 -0.28 -18.13
C ASN A 212 16.89 0.48 -19.41
N LEU A 213 16.40 -0.22 -20.46
CA LEU A 213 15.97 0.41 -21.71
C LEU A 213 14.70 1.23 -21.49
N ALA A 214 13.77 0.69 -20.71
CA ALA A 214 12.57 1.40 -20.29
C ALA A 214 12.90 2.71 -19.56
N VAL A 215 13.92 2.73 -18.70
CA VAL A 215 14.32 3.95 -17.98
C VAL A 215 14.78 5.05 -18.93
N TRP A 216 15.62 4.73 -19.93
CA TRP A 216 16.08 5.74 -20.89
C TRP A 216 14.93 6.26 -21.74
N LEU A 217 14.04 5.39 -22.21
CA LEU A 217 12.82 5.77 -22.92
C LEU A 217 11.93 6.70 -22.07
N LEU A 218 11.71 6.34 -20.80
CA LEU A 218 10.90 7.13 -19.87
C LEU A 218 11.54 8.49 -19.59
N ASN A 219 12.86 8.59 -19.52
CA ASN A 219 13.54 9.87 -19.33
C ASN A 219 13.29 10.86 -20.49
N ASP A 220 13.27 10.38 -21.73
CA ASP A 220 12.92 11.22 -22.88
C ASP A 220 11.47 11.69 -22.78
N ILE A 221 10.55 10.75 -22.51
CA ILE A 221 9.13 11.06 -22.29
C ILE A 221 8.96 12.09 -21.17
N PHE A 222 9.65 11.93 -20.05
CA PHE A 222 9.57 12.84 -18.92
C PHE A 222 10.10 14.24 -19.26
N THR A 223 11.17 14.32 -20.03
CA THR A 223 11.72 15.60 -20.51
C THR A 223 10.71 16.33 -21.39
N ASP A 224 10.05 15.61 -22.29
CA ASP A 224 9.01 16.19 -23.15
C ASP A 224 7.77 16.60 -22.36
N LEU A 225 7.35 15.80 -21.37
CA LEU A 225 6.26 16.16 -20.46
C LEU A 225 6.57 17.42 -19.66
N GLU A 226 7.77 17.54 -19.08
CA GLU A 226 8.17 18.75 -18.36
C GLU A 226 8.16 19.99 -19.28
N ARG A 227 8.65 19.86 -20.52
CA ARG A 227 8.61 20.93 -21.54
C ARG A 227 7.19 21.38 -21.87
N THR A 228 6.21 20.46 -21.87
CA THR A 228 4.79 20.79 -22.07
C THR A 228 4.12 21.39 -20.83
N GLY A 229 4.83 21.49 -19.70
CA GLY A 229 4.32 22.08 -18.46
C GLY A 229 3.56 21.09 -17.57
N VAL A 230 3.64 19.79 -17.86
CA VAL A 230 3.12 18.74 -16.97
C VAL A 230 3.95 18.71 -15.69
N ARG A 231 3.26 18.62 -14.55
CA ARG A 231 3.89 18.64 -13.21
C ARG A 231 3.65 17.37 -12.42
N ARG A 232 2.72 16.54 -12.86
CA ARG A 232 2.27 15.33 -12.17
C ARG A 232 2.26 14.19 -13.16
N VAL A 233 2.73 13.03 -12.75
CA VAL A 233 2.79 11.86 -13.62
C VAL A 233 2.33 10.62 -12.87
N VAL A 234 1.51 9.82 -13.54
CA VAL A 234 1.15 8.46 -13.13
C VAL A 234 1.70 7.51 -14.18
N LEU A 235 2.57 6.58 -13.77
CA LEU A 235 3.07 5.52 -14.62
C LEU A 235 2.25 4.25 -14.38
N ASP A 236 1.41 3.87 -15.35
CA ASP A 236 0.60 2.66 -15.32
C ASP A 236 1.33 1.50 -16.02
N VAL A 237 1.88 0.59 -15.22
CA VAL A 237 2.76 -0.48 -15.73
C VAL A 237 1.94 -1.73 -15.99
N HIS A 238 1.65 -1.98 -17.26
CA HIS A 238 1.00 -3.19 -17.74
C HIS A 238 2.04 -4.26 -18.00
N GLU A 239 2.64 -4.81 -16.94
CA GLU A 239 3.51 -5.98 -17.10
C GLU A 239 2.63 -7.17 -17.54
N GLU A 240 2.68 -7.52 -18.84
CA GLU A 240 1.91 -8.63 -19.36
C GLU A 240 2.18 -9.88 -18.53
N THR A 241 1.10 -10.47 -18.04
CA THR A 241 1.06 -11.76 -17.32
C THR A 241 1.52 -12.95 -18.17
N LYS A 242 2.07 -12.67 -19.37
CA LYS A 242 2.47 -13.65 -20.38
C LYS A 242 3.94 -14.05 -20.32
N SER A 243 4.82 -13.30 -19.67
CA SER A 243 6.21 -13.73 -19.50
C SER A 243 6.38 -14.57 -18.23
N ASP A 244 7.01 -15.74 -18.39
CA ASP A 244 7.28 -16.73 -17.36
C ASP A 244 7.59 -16.16 -15.98
N LYS A 245 7.09 -16.86 -14.95
CA LYS A 245 7.29 -16.67 -13.50
C LYS A 245 8.77 -16.64 -13.05
N ARG A 246 9.63 -15.84 -13.64
CA ARG A 246 11.01 -15.67 -13.24
C ARG A 246 11.04 -14.65 -12.10
N MET A 247 11.06 -15.17 -10.86
CA MET A 247 11.19 -14.39 -9.62
C MET A 247 12.24 -13.27 -9.67
N ALA A 248 13.30 -13.43 -10.47
CA ALA A 248 14.37 -12.44 -10.61
C ALA A 248 13.89 -11.13 -11.27
N GLY A 249 13.01 -11.19 -12.27
CA GLY A 249 12.49 -10.01 -12.96
C GLY A 249 11.63 -9.12 -12.04
N ALA A 250 10.76 -9.75 -11.24
CA ALA A 250 9.89 -9.04 -10.31
C ALA A 250 10.66 -8.33 -9.17
N LEU A 251 11.80 -8.87 -8.72
CA LEU A 251 12.63 -8.19 -7.71
C LEU A 251 13.42 -7.03 -8.33
N TYR A 252 13.87 -7.20 -9.57
CA TYR A 252 14.58 -6.17 -10.32
C TYR A 252 13.66 -4.98 -10.61
N SER A 253 12.47 -5.23 -11.17
CA SER A 253 11.49 -4.19 -11.48
C SER A 253 11.07 -3.40 -10.24
N ARG A 254 10.91 -4.06 -9.09
CA ARG A 254 10.67 -3.38 -7.79
C ARG A 254 11.80 -2.45 -7.37
N GLY A 255 13.05 -2.90 -7.51
CA GLY A 255 14.23 -2.08 -7.19
C GLY A 255 14.33 -0.87 -8.12
N LEU A 256 14.05 -1.08 -9.41
CA LEU A 256 14.06 -0.05 -10.43
C LEU A 256 12.91 0.96 -10.25
N VAL A 257 11.71 0.52 -9.87
CA VAL A 257 10.58 1.40 -9.53
C VAL A 257 10.90 2.24 -8.29
N ALA A 258 11.45 1.64 -7.23
CA ALA A 258 11.87 2.38 -6.05
C ALA A 258 12.95 3.42 -6.39
N TRP A 259 13.88 3.05 -7.27
CA TRP A 259 14.88 3.96 -7.80
C TRP A 259 14.25 5.10 -8.61
N LEU A 260 13.33 4.79 -9.55
CA LEU A 260 12.66 5.77 -10.41
C LEU A 260 11.88 6.79 -9.58
N LEU A 261 11.09 6.31 -8.60
CA LEU A 261 10.35 7.15 -7.65
C LEU A 261 11.28 8.10 -6.88
N THR A 262 12.49 7.65 -6.56
CA THR A 262 13.49 8.47 -5.87
C THR A 262 14.16 9.45 -6.85
N ALA A 263 14.50 9.02 -8.05
CA ALA A 263 15.23 9.82 -9.03
C ALA A 263 14.36 10.96 -9.58
N VAL A 264 13.12 10.65 -9.98
CA VAL A 264 12.19 11.60 -10.59
C VAL A 264 11.70 12.66 -9.59
N ARG A 265 11.60 12.33 -8.30
CA ARG A 265 11.21 13.32 -7.26
C ARG A 265 12.37 14.19 -6.77
N ASN A 266 13.60 13.71 -6.89
CA ASN A 266 14.78 14.46 -6.45
C ASN A 266 15.47 15.23 -7.58
N GLY A 267 15.13 14.90 -8.82
CA GLY A 267 15.81 15.36 -10.02
C GLY A 267 17.34 15.19 -9.94
N GLU A 268 18.07 16.05 -10.63
CA GLU A 268 19.54 16.06 -10.59
C GLU A 268 20.12 16.68 -9.31
N ARG A 269 19.32 17.43 -8.54
CA ARG A 269 19.84 18.45 -7.60
C ARG A 269 20.12 17.97 -6.17
N ARG A 270 19.67 16.76 -5.76
CA ARG A 270 19.59 16.43 -4.32
C ARG A 270 20.37 15.22 -3.81
N ASN A 271 21.11 14.49 -4.64
CA ASN A 271 21.88 13.35 -4.14
C ASN A 271 23.24 13.77 -3.57
N ARG A 272 23.33 13.80 -2.22
CA ARG A 272 24.58 14.05 -1.47
C ARG A 272 25.70 13.04 -1.78
N PHE A 273 25.32 11.84 -2.23
CA PHE A 273 26.25 10.81 -2.69
C PHE A 273 25.87 10.43 -4.12
N GLN A 274 26.66 10.91 -5.09
CA GLN A 274 26.46 10.55 -6.48
C GLN A 274 27.01 9.14 -6.72
N VAL A 275 26.16 8.22 -7.15
CA VAL A 275 26.60 6.93 -7.70
C VAL A 275 27.02 7.20 -9.15
N PRO A 276 28.30 7.02 -9.54
CA PRO A 276 28.82 7.54 -10.82
C PRO A 276 28.15 6.98 -12.07
N LEU A 277 27.59 5.77 -12.00
CA LEU A 277 27.05 5.05 -13.17
C LEU A 277 25.52 5.04 -13.21
N GLN A 278 24.87 5.57 -12.17
CA GLN A 278 23.43 5.53 -12.05
C GLN A 278 22.81 6.46 -13.11
N ILE A 279 21.91 5.90 -13.93
CA ILE A 279 21.03 6.69 -14.81
C ILE A 279 20.36 7.74 -13.93
N ARG A 280 20.23 8.99 -14.39
CA ARG A 280 19.57 10.06 -13.63
C ARG A 280 18.27 10.43 -14.31
N SER A 281 17.31 10.93 -13.53
CA SER A 281 16.16 11.58 -14.14
C SER A 281 16.53 13.04 -14.41
N PRO A 282 16.36 13.53 -15.65
CA PRO A 282 16.67 14.92 -16.01
C PRO A 282 15.65 15.92 -15.46
N VAL A 283 14.51 15.45 -14.95
CA VAL A 283 13.37 16.29 -14.54
C VAL A 283 12.99 16.08 -13.07
N GLU A 284 12.22 17.03 -12.52
CA GLU A 284 11.57 16.92 -11.20
C GLU A 284 10.06 17.15 -11.35
N PHE A 285 9.24 16.17 -10.97
CA PHE A 285 7.79 16.32 -10.90
C PHE A 285 7.33 16.58 -9.46
N ASP A 286 6.26 17.37 -9.31
CA ASP A 286 5.63 17.64 -8.01
C ASP A 286 5.11 16.33 -7.39
N GLU A 287 4.44 15.52 -8.22
CA GLU A 287 3.91 14.20 -7.85
C GLU A 287 4.26 13.16 -8.91
N PHE A 288 4.73 12.00 -8.45
CA PHE A 288 5.06 10.86 -9.31
C PHE A 288 4.55 9.57 -8.64
N HIS A 289 3.58 8.93 -9.27
CA HIS A 289 2.93 7.72 -8.77
C HIS A 289 3.05 6.58 -9.78
N VAL A 290 3.03 5.34 -9.28
CA VAL A 290 3.13 4.13 -10.11
C VAL A 290 1.95 3.22 -9.81
N VAL A 291 1.35 2.64 -10.85
CA VAL A 291 0.30 1.62 -10.74
C VAL A 291 0.91 0.27 -11.11
N GLY A 292 0.68 -0.73 -10.26
CA GLY A 292 1.13 -2.10 -10.51
C GLY A 292 1.00 -2.98 -9.28
N SER A 293 0.06 -3.92 -9.28
CA SER A 293 -0.19 -4.82 -8.15
C SER A 293 1.01 -5.73 -7.82
N HIS A 294 1.77 -6.13 -8.84
CA HIS A 294 3.01 -6.93 -8.72
C HIS A 294 4.17 -6.14 -8.07
N LEU A 295 4.10 -4.80 -8.09
CA LEU A 295 5.10 -3.90 -7.55
C LEU A 295 4.91 -3.60 -6.06
N LYS A 296 3.86 -4.12 -5.42
CA LYS A 296 3.64 -3.91 -3.98
C LYS A 296 4.84 -4.40 -3.17
N LEU A 297 5.47 -3.46 -2.47
CA LEU A 297 6.61 -3.70 -1.59
C LEU A 297 6.09 -4.18 -0.23
N ASP A 298 5.89 -5.49 -0.08
CA ASP A 298 5.48 -6.06 1.21
C ASP A 298 6.59 -5.88 2.26
N ARG A 299 6.36 -4.94 3.19
CA ARG A 299 6.96 -4.85 4.54
C ARG A 299 8.48 -4.64 4.67
N ALA A 300 9.20 -4.28 3.61
CA ALA A 300 10.59 -3.86 3.78
C ALA A 300 10.66 -2.42 4.35
N ALA A 301 11.03 -2.27 5.62
CA ALA A 301 11.16 -0.99 6.32
C ALA A 301 12.07 0.04 5.61
N TYR A 302 12.95 -0.42 4.71
CA TYR A 302 13.84 0.42 3.90
C TYR A 302 13.11 1.28 2.85
N PHE A 303 11.90 0.90 2.43
CA PHE A 303 11.15 1.60 1.36
C PHE A 303 9.89 2.31 1.85
N LEU A 304 9.73 2.50 3.17
CA LEU A 304 8.57 3.17 3.77
C LEU A 304 8.18 4.52 3.13
N PRO A 305 9.13 5.42 2.73
CA PRO A 305 8.77 6.69 2.10
C PRO A 305 8.15 6.55 0.72
N ILE A 306 8.37 5.42 0.04
CA ILE A 306 8.01 5.18 -1.36
C ILE A 306 6.73 4.34 -1.45
N ALA A 307 6.40 3.58 -0.41
CA ALA A 307 5.23 2.69 -0.39
C ALA A 307 3.89 3.42 -0.65
N GLY A 308 3.76 4.69 -0.25
CA GLY A 308 2.56 5.50 -0.52
C GLY A 308 2.43 6.00 -1.96
N LEU A 309 3.42 5.75 -2.82
CA LEU A 309 3.43 6.19 -4.22
C LEU A 309 3.11 5.05 -5.19
N ILE A 310 3.02 3.81 -4.71
CA ILE A 310 2.70 2.62 -5.51
C ILE A 310 1.28 2.18 -5.20
N HIS A 311 0.42 2.19 -6.21
CA HIS A 311 -1.00 1.92 -6.09
C HIS A 311 -1.39 0.61 -6.81
N SER A 312 -2.43 -0.05 -6.30
CA SER A 312 -3.00 -1.23 -6.98
C SER A 312 -3.96 -0.86 -8.11
N GLN A 313 -4.64 0.27 -7.99
CA GLN A 313 -5.65 0.70 -8.93
C GLN A 313 -5.26 2.05 -9.51
N ARG A 314 -5.52 2.22 -10.81
CA ARG A 314 -5.27 3.47 -11.54
C ARG A 314 -6.04 4.65 -10.94
N ALA A 315 -7.31 4.45 -10.58
CA ALA A 315 -8.13 5.49 -9.98
C ALA A 315 -7.50 6.08 -8.71
N ASP A 316 -6.93 5.23 -7.83
CA ASP A 316 -6.26 5.65 -6.60
C ASP A 316 -5.01 6.49 -6.89
N ALA A 317 -4.19 6.07 -7.87
CA ALA A 317 -2.98 6.81 -8.26
C ALA A 317 -3.30 8.17 -8.88
N VAL A 318 -4.29 8.20 -9.78
CA VAL A 318 -4.75 9.44 -10.42
C VAL A 318 -5.31 10.39 -9.36
N SER A 319 -6.14 9.91 -8.42
CA SER A 319 -6.67 10.74 -7.33
C SER A 319 -5.53 11.31 -6.48
N ALA A 320 -4.62 10.45 -6.01
CA ALA A 320 -3.49 10.87 -5.18
C ALA A 320 -2.60 11.92 -5.88
N ALA A 321 -2.33 11.75 -7.17
CA ALA A 321 -1.54 12.69 -7.97
C ALA A 321 -2.24 14.07 -8.09
N LEU A 322 -3.57 14.08 -8.16
CA LEU A 322 -4.37 15.28 -8.35
C LEU A 322 -4.70 16.03 -7.06
N ALA A 323 -4.47 15.43 -5.88
CA ALA A 323 -4.86 16.03 -4.59
C ALA A 323 -4.29 17.44 -4.35
N GLY A 324 -3.05 17.69 -4.78
CA GLY A 324 -2.46 19.03 -4.72
C GLY A 324 -3.03 19.99 -5.77
N ALA A 325 -3.49 19.50 -6.93
CA ALA A 325 -3.96 20.33 -8.03
C ALA A 325 -5.33 20.96 -7.74
N TYR A 326 -6.27 20.18 -7.19
CA TYR A 326 -7.64 20.64 -6.98
C TYR A 326 -7.80 21.72 -5.91
N ARG A 327 -6.81 21.91 -5.05
CA ARG A 327 -6.79 23.01 -4.07
C ARG A 327 -6.82 24.40 -4.71
N ASP A 328 -6.25 24.52 -5.91
CA ASP A 328 -6.12 25.79 -6.63
C ASP A 328 -7.16 25.95 -7.76
N VAL A 329 -8.04 24.97 -7.91
CA VAL A 329 -9.04 24.90 -8.99
C VAL A 329 -10.33 25.61 -8.58
N SER A 330 -10.97 26.26 -9.54
CA SER A 330 -12.28 26.91 -9.31
C SER A 330 -13.36 25.85 -9.07
N LEU A 331 -14.40 26.19 -8.30
CA LEU A 331 -15.49 25.24 -8.04
C LEU A 331 -16.21 24.84 -9.35
N GLU A 332 -16.32 25.76 -10.31
CA GLU A 332 -16.93 25.51 -11.62
C GLU A 332 -16.16 24.44 -12.42
N GLU A 333 -14.82 24.55 -12.47
CA GLU A 333 -13.96 23.58 -13.12
C GLU A 333 -14.02 22.21 -12.40
N ALA A 334 -14.01 22.20 -11.06
CA ALA A 334 -14.15 20.97 -10.29
C ALA A 334 -15.51 20.27 -10.52
N LEU A 335 -16.61 21.03 -10.63
CA LEU A 335 -17.94 20.50 -10.93
C LEU A 335 -18.01 19.87 -12.33
N ALA A 336 -17.33 20.45 -13.32
CA ALA A 336 -17.25 19.86 -14.66
C ALA A 336 -16.55 18.50 -14.62
N ASP A 337 -15.51 18.37 -13.78
CA ASP A 337 -14.75 17.13 -13.61
C ASP A 337 -15.51 16.03 -12.86
N PHE A 338 -16.67 16.31 -12.24
CA PHE A 338 -17.53 15.26 -11.68
C PHE A 338 -18.06 14.29 -12.75
N SER A 339 -18.08 14.74 -14.00
CA SER A 339 -18.47 13.94 -15.17
C SER A 339 -17.28 13.46 -16.01
N ALA A 340 -16.04 13.63 -15.54
CA ALA A 340 -14.85 13.19 -16.26
C ALA A 340 -14.89 11.69 -16.53
N ALA A 341 -14.32 11.23 -17.65
CA ALA A 341 -14.30 9.79 -17.99
C ALA A 341 -13.47 8.96 -17.00
N GLU A 342 -12.35 9.51 -16.54
CA GLU A 342 -11.42 8.86 -15.61
C GLU A 342 -11.93 8.94 -14.17
N GLU A 343 -12.00 7.78 -13.50
CA GLU A 343 -12.58 7.67 -12.16
C GLU A 343 -11.77 8.42 -11.10
N GLY A 344 -10.44 8.37 -11.16
CA GLY A 344 -9.58 9.06 -10.20
C GLY A 344 -9.74 10.59 -10.23
N ILE A 345 -10.06 11.16 -11.40
CA ILE A 345 -10.38 12.59 -11.54
C ILE A 345 -11.67 12.90 -10.78
N ARG A 346 -12.73 12.10 -11.01
CA ARG A 346 -14.02 12.29 -10.33
C ARG A 346 -13.88 12.17 -8.81
N ILE A 347 -13.13 11.18 -8.34
CA ILE A 347 -12.88 10.97 -6.91
C ILE A 347 -12.21 12.21 -6.31
N GLU A 348 -11.11 12.67 -6.89
CA GLU A 348 -10.35 13.79 -6.32
C GLU A 348 -11.09 15.12 -6.42
N ALA A 349 -11.77 15.37 -7.54
CA ALA A 349 -12.59 16.56 -7.73
C ALA A 349 -13.61 16.69 -6.60
N VAL A 350 -14.25 15.56 -6.23
CA VAL A 350 -15.18 15.50 -5.09
C VAL A 350 -14.45 15.69 -3.77
N GLN A 351 -13.40 14.91 -3.47
CA GLN A 351 -12.70 14.96 -2.17
C GLN A 351 -12.19 16.35 -1.82
N SER A 352 -11.54 17.01 -2.77
CA SER A 352 -10.91 18.31 -2.58
C SER A 352 -11.89 19.49 -2.55
N ASN A 353 -13.17 19.30 -2.93
CA ASN A 353 -14.13 20.40 -3.06
C ASN A 353 -15.46 20.17 -2.33
N ILE A 354 -15.63 19.05 -1.62
CA ILE A 354 -16.90 18.69 -1.00
C ILE A 354 -17.39 19.72 0.02
N ASP A 355 -16.48 20.38 0.73
CA ASP A 355 -16.73 21.44 1.70
C ASP A 355 -17.21 22.75 1.06
N ARG A 356 -16.97 22.92 -0.24
CA ARG A 356 -17.40 24.08 -1.05
C ARG A 356 -18.75 23.85 -1.72
N LEU A 357 -19.28 22.63 -1.71
CA LEU A 357 -20.53 22.29 -2.36
C LEU A 357 -21.73 22.76 -1.52
N THR A 358 -22.75 23.26 -2.22
CA THR A 358 -24.05 23.50 -1.59
C THR A 358 -24.77 22.17 -1.32
N VAL A 359 -25.66 22.14 -0.34
CA VAL A 359 -26.50 20.96 -0.03
C VAL A 359 -27.24 20.45 -1.27
N ARG A 360 -27.74 21.38 -2.11
CA ARG A 360 -28.40 21.02 -3.37
C ARG A 360 -27.46 20.27 -4.30
N GLN A 361 -26.26 20.78 -4.53
CA GLN A 361 -25.25 20.11 -5.38
C GLN A 361 -24.82 18.76 -4.81
N LEU A 362 -24.74 18.61 -3.48
CA LEU A 362 -24.46 17.33 -2.84
C LEU A 362 -25.58 16.32 -3.07
N LYS A 363 -26.85 16.74 -3.00
CA LYS A 363 -28.01 15.89 -3.31
C LYS A 363 -27.98 15.46 -4.77
N ASP A 364 -27.81 16.40 -5.69
CA ASP A 364 -27.70 16.13 -7.12
C ASP A 364 -26.55 15.14 -7.40
N LEU A 365 -25.37 15.34 -6.79
CA LEU A 365 -24.21 14.44 -6.91
C LEU A 365 -24.50 13.02 -6.38
N VAL A 366 -25.14 12.90 -5.20
CA VAL A 366 -25.46 11.60 -4.62
C VAL A 366 -26.50 10.87 -5.48
N GLU A 367 -27.50 11.57 -5.99
CA GLU A 367 -28.51 11.01 -6.89
C GLU A 367 -27.89 10.53 -8.21
N ASP A 368 -27.07 11.36 -8.85
CA ASP A 368 -26.39 11.03 -10.11
C ASP A 368 -25.42 9.85 -9.96
N GLN A 369 -24.66 9.78 -8.86
CA GLN A 369 -23.65 8.75 -8.63
C GLN A 369 -24.20 7.45 -8.04
N SER A 370 -25.43 7.47 -7.54
CA SER A 370 -26.10 6.28 -6.95
C SER A 370 -26.24 5.10 -7.91
N ALA A 371 -26.31 5.38 -9.22
CA ALA A 371 -26.37 4.36 -10.27
C ALA A 371 -25.00 4.05 -10.90
N ALA A 372 -24.00 4.91 -10.72
CA ALA A 372 -22.79 4.90 -11.55
C ALA A 372 -21.56 4.30 -10.86
N SER A 373 -21.26 4.66 -9.60
CA SER A 373 -20.07 4.13 -8.94
C SER A 373 -20.11 4.16 -7.40
N ALA A 374 -19.94 2.98 -6.80
CA ALA A 374 -19.85 2.83 -5.35
C ALA A 374 -18.57 3.44 -4.75
N SER A 375 -17.47 3.52 -5.50
CA SER A 375 -16.20 4.10 -5.03
C SER A 375 -16.33 5.62 -4.84
N ILE A 376 -16.99 6.30 -5.77
CA ILE A 376 -17.24 7.75 -5.72
C ILE A 376 -18.18 8.05 -4.56
N LEU A 377 -19.27 7.28 -4.41
CA LEU A 377 -20.15 7.45 -3.23
C LEU A 377 -19.44 7.17 -1.91
N THR A 378 -18.51 6.20 -1.87
CA THR A 378 -17.68 5.94 -0.69
C THR A 378 -16.80 7.16 -0.38
N SER A 379 -16.24 7.78 -1.42
CA SER A 379 -15.44 9.00 -1.34
C SER A 379 -16.24 10.20 -0.83
N VAL A 380 -17.43 10.43 -1.41
CA VAL A 380 -18.40 11.44 -0.94
C VAL A 380 -18.69 11.20 0.53
N ALA A 381 -19.16 10.01 0.87
CA ALA A 381 -19.58 9.63 2.21
C ALA A 381 -18.48 9.83 3.26
N ASN A 382 -17.21 9.59 2.92
CA ASN A 382 -16.06 9.76 3.82
C ASN A 382 -15.69 11.20 4.17
N HIS A 383 -16.18 12.18 3.41
CA HIS A 383 -15.79 13.59 3.58
C HIS A 383 -16.99 14.52 3.86
N LEU A 384 -18.20 13.98 3.97
CA LEU A 384 -19.39 14.78 4.29
C LEU A 384 -19.28 15.45 5.67
N ASP A 385 -18.45 14.93 6.58
CA ASP A 385 -18.18 15.54 7.89
C ASP A 385 -17.48 16.91 7.81
N LEU A 386 -16.87 17.25 6.67
CA LEU A 386 -16.29 18.56 6.43
C LEU A 386 -17.35 19.64 6.15
N VAL A 387 -18.58 19.24 5.81
CA VAL A 387 -19.68 20.17 5.48
C VAL A 387 -20.48 20.48 6.74
N SER A 388 -20.45 21.74 7.17
CA SER A 388 -21.06 22.20 8.43
C SER A 388 -22.58 22.47 8.35
N ASP A 389 -23.24 22.05 7.27
CA ASP A 389 -24.67 22.31 7.05
C ASP A 389 -25.55 21.21 7.68
N PRO A 390 -26.53 21.54 8.54
CA PRO A 390 -27.43 20.57 9.18
C PRO A 390 -28.14 19.61 8.21
N ASP A 391 -28.49 20.06 7.01
CA ASP A 391 -29.22 19.24 6.03
C ASP A 391 -28.32 18.12 5.46
N VAL A 392 -27.00 18.24 5.56
CA VAL A 392 -26.06 17.18 5.15
C VAL A 392 -26.16 15.96 6.05
N VAL A 393 -26.56 16.13 7.31
CA VAL A 393 -26.76 15.01 8.23
C VAL A 393 -27.83 14.06 7.70
N GLU A 394 -28.87 14.57 7.03
CA GLU A 394 -29.89 13.73 6.39
C GLU A 394 -29.31 12.92 5.22
N ILE A 395 -28.39 13.52 4.44
CA ILE A 395 -27.69 12.85 3.34
C ILE A 395 -26.82 11.73 3.90
N MET A 396 -26.03 12.00 4.94
CA MET A 396 -25.19 10.99 5.59
C MET A 396 -26.04 9.84 6.16
N ALA A 397 -27.17 10.15 6.81
CA ALA A 397 -28.09 9.15 7.33
C ALA A 397 -28.74 8.31 6.22
N GLY A 398 -29.03 8.91 5.07
CA GLY A 398 -29.46 8.20 3.86
C GLY A 398 -28.40 7.20 3.38
N LEU A 399 -27.15 7.67 3.21
CA LEU A 399 -26.03 6.86 2.76
C LEU A 399 -25.62 5.76 3.75
N ALA A 400 -25.84 5.95 5.05
CA ALA A 400 -25.63 4.93 6.07
C ALA A 400 -26.53 3.68 5.88
N ASN A 401 -27.64 3.82 5.13
CA ASN A 401 -28.53 2.72 4.77
C ASN A 401 -28.30 2.20 3.34
N HIS A 402 -27.22 2.62 2.68
CA HIS A 402 -26.92 2.24 1.30
C HIS A 402 -26.59 0.72 1.19
N PRO A 403 -27.02 0.03 0.12
CA PRO A 403 -26.77 -1.42 -0.03
C PRO A 403 -25.30 -1.78 -0.15
N ALA A 404 -24.48 -0.90 -0.74
CA ALA A 404 -23.03 -1.09 -0.78
C ALA A 404 -22.40 -0.78 0.58
N ARG A 405 -21.87 -1.82 1.24
CA ARG A 405 -21.32 -1.74 2.59
C ARG A 405 -20.21 -0.68 2.74
N ALA A 406 -19.34 -0.53 1.74
CA ALA A 406 -18.26 0.47 1.80
C ALA A 406 -18.82 1.90 1.94
N VAL A 407 -19.89 2.23 1.19
CA VAL A 407 -20.58 3.52 1.25
C VAL A 407 -21.22 3.72 2.63
N ALA A 408 -21.96 2.70 3.11
CA ALA A 408 -22.60 2.74 4.42
C ALA A 408 -21.60 2.90 5.57
N ASP A 409 -20.52 2.12 5.57
CA ASP A 409 -19.46 2.20 6.56
C ASP A 409 -18.74 3.57 6.52
N SER A 410 -18.56 4.15 5.34
CA SER A 410 -18.03 5.51 5.18
C SER A 410 -18.96 6.60 5.70
N ALA A 411 -20.26 6.52 5.40
CA ALA A 411 -21.25 7.47 5.88
C ALA A 411 -21.40 7.42 7.41
N LEU A 412 -21.36 6.22 8.00
CA LEU A 412 -21.35 6.04 9.44
C LEU A 412 -20.11 6.66 10.08
N ARG A 413 -18.93 6.51 9.46
CA ARG A 413 -17.71 7.15 9.95
C ARG A 413 -17.79 8.66 9.93
N SER A 414 -18.32 9.25 8.86
CA SER A 414 -18.51 10.71 8.81
C SER A 414 -19.60 11.18 9.77
N LEU A 415 -20.67 10.42 10.01
CA LEU A 415 -21.63 10.75 11.08
C LEU A 415 -20.98 10.80 12.47
N VAL A 416 -20.07 9.86 12.76
CA VAL A 416 -19.32 9.84 14.03
C VAL A 416 -18.40 11.06 14.15
N ARG A 417 -17.69 11.41 13.07
CA ARG A 417 -16.72 12.53 13.05
C ARG A 417 -17.37 13.92 12.98
N SER A 418 -18.59 14.01 12.44
CA SER A 418 -19.22 15.29 12.14
C SER A 418 -19.46 16.13 13.40
N ALA A 419 -19.09 17.41 13.30
CA ALA A 419 -19.41 18.43 14.30
C ALA A 419 -20.80 19.04 14.10
N THR A 420 -21.49 18.70 13.01
CA THR A 420 -22.74 19.33 12.58
C THR A 420 -23.87 19.03 13.58
N PRO A 421 -24.70 20.04 13.94
CA PRO A 421 -25.85 19.83 14.82
C PRO A 421 -26.79 18.75 14.27
N GLY A 422 -27.15 17.79 15.13
CA GLY A 422 -28.04 16.67 14.75
C GLY A 422 -27.31 15.38 14.35
N ALA A 423 -26.00 15.42 14.07
CA ALA A 423 -25.23 14.22 13.71
C ALA A 423 -25.31 13.12 14.77
N ALA A 424 -25.10 13.45 16.05
CA ALA A 424 -25.23 12.51 17.16
C ALA A 424 -26.63 11.90 17.27
N LYS A 425 -27.68 12.70 16.99
CA LYS A 425 -29.08 12.23 17.02
C LYS A 425 -29.35 11.24 15.89
N GLU A 426 -28.91 11.52 14.67
CA GLU A 426 -29.08 10.58 13.55
C GLU A 426 -28.20 9.34 13.72
N LEU A 427 -26.99 9.47 14.27
CA LEU A 427 -26.15 8.33 14.63
C LEU A 427 -26.86 7.42 15.64
N GLN A 428 -27.48 7.97 16.68
CA GLN A 428 -28.29 7.20 17.63
C GLN A 428 -29.47 6.49 16.95
N LYS A 429 -30.12 7.11 15.96
CA LYS A 429 -31.18 6.43 15.19
C LYS A 429 -30.60 5.28 14.36
N CYS A 430 -29.44 5.47 13.74
CA CYS A 430 -28.75 4.41 13.00
C CYS A 430 -28.37 3.26 13.94
N TRP A 431 -27.87 3.58 15.14
CA TRP A 431 -27.58 2.61 16.19
C TRP A 431 -28.81 1.79 16.58
N ASN A 432 -29.92 2.44 16.90
CA ASN A 432 -31.16 1.77 17.32
C ASN A 432 -31.77 0.92 16.19
N ARG A 433 -31.70 1.36 14.93
CA ARG A 433 -32.14 0.55 13.77
C ARG A 433 -31.24 -0.68 13.54
N SER A 434 -29.96 -0.55 13.91
CA SER A 434 -28.96 -1.61 13.73
C SER A 434 -28.98 -2.68 14.83
N GLU A 435 -29.98 -2.71 15.71
CA GLU A 435 -30.11 -3.73 16.77
C GLU A 435 -30.03 -5.18 16.25
N LEU A 436 -30.36 -5.39 14.98
CA LEU A 436 -30.26 -6.68 14.30
C LEU A 436 -28.98 -6.87 13.45
N ASN A 437 -28.11 -5.86 13.34
CA ASN A 437 -26.93 -5.87 12.49
C ASN A 437 -25.65 -5.50 13.26
N SER A 438 -24.94 -6.52 13.74
CA SER A 438 -23.70 -6.38 14.52
C SER A 438 -22.58 -5.66 13.76
N THR A 439 -22.58 -5.67 12.43
CA THR A 439 -21.51 -5.05 11.64
C THR A 439 -21.56 -3.52 11.67
N VAL A 440 -22.76 -2.93 11.65
CA VAL A 440 -22.96 -1.48 11.74
C VAL A 440 -22.51 -0.97 13.11
N GLN A 441 -22.91 -1.66 14.18
CA GLN A 441 -22.49 -1.33 15.54
C GLN A 441 -20.97 -1.40 15.71
N GLN A 442 -20.33 -2.42 15.16
CA GLN A 442 -18.86 -2.55 15.16
C GLN A 442 -18.17 -1.41 14.42
N THR A 443 -18.71 -0.95 13.29
CA THR A 443 -18.18 0.21 12.56
C THR A 443 -18.28 1.47 13.40
N ILE A 444 -19.45 1.73 14.01
CA ILE A 444 -19.68 2.89 14.88
C ILE A 444 -18.74 2.87 16.08
N VAL A 445 -18.69 1.76 16.82
CA VAL A 445 -17.83 1.60 18.01
C VAL A 445 -16.37 1.78 17.66
N ARG A 446 -15.90 1.15 16.58
CA ARG A 446 -14.52 1.31 16.11
C ARG A 446 -14.19 2.77 15.83
N GLU A 447 -15.08 3.48 15.14
CA GLU A 447 -14.81 4.87 14.79
C GLU A 447 -14.87 5.79 16.00
N VAL A 448 -15.83 5.61 16.92
CA VAL A 448 -15.90 6.38 18.16
C VAL A 448 -14.63 6.18 19.00
N MET A 449 -14.11 4.95 19.07
CA MET A 449 -12.83 4.68 19.76
C MET A 449 -11.64 5.36 19.07
N ASN A 450 -11.65 5.45 17.74
CA ASN A 450 -10.58 6.12 16.98
C ASN A 450 -10.62 7.64 17.16
N THR A 451 -11.80 8.25 17.14
CA THR A 451 -11.97 9.70 17.28
C THR A 451 -11.86 10.16 18.73
N LYS A 452 -12.13 9.27 19.70
CA LYS A 452 -12.25 9.57 21.13
C LYS A 452 -13.26 10.70 21.39
N ASP A 453 -14.32 10.73 20.59
CA ASP A 453 -15.35 11.73 20.70
C ASP A 453 -16.36 11.36 21.78
N TYR A 454 -16.28 12.06 22.90
CA TYR A 454 -17.06 11.79 24.10
C TYR A 454 -18.56 12.01 23.94
N ARG A 455 -18.99 12.72 22.89
CA ARG A 455 -20.42 12.90 22.56
C ARG A 455 -21.13 11.56 22.33
N HIS A 456 -20.39 10.50 22.01
CA HIS A 456 -20.92 9.19 21.67
C HIS A 456 -20.64 8.12 22.75
N THR A 457 -20.23 8.52 23.96
CA THR A 457 -19.88 7.57 25.05
C THR A 457 -21.05 6.66 25.43
N ASP A 458 -22.29 7.17 25.37
CA ASP A 458 -23.52 6.40 25.56
C ASP A 458 -23.63 5.17 24.65
N LEU A 459 -23.16 5.30 23.39
CA LEU A 459 -23.14 4.17 22.45
C LEU A 459 -22.12 3.11 22.86
N LEU A 460 -20.97 3.52 23.39
CA LEU A 460 -19.96 2.61 23.92
C LEU A 460 -20.47 1.88 25.17
N PHE A 461 -21.21 2.58 26.04
CA PHE A 461 -21.86 2.00 27.21
C PHE A 461 -22.88 0.93 26.82
N ASP A 462 -23.76 1.25 25.88
CA ASP A 462 -24.76 0.30 25.39
C ASP A 462 -24.12 -0.92 24.73
N TYR A 463 -23.03 -0.72 23.97
CA TYR A 463 -22.29 -1.83 23.38
C TYR A 463 -21.61 -2.71 24.43
N ALA A 464 -20.94 -2.11 25.42
CA ALA A 464 -20.34 -2.83 26.53
C ALA A 464 -21.39 -3.62 27.31
N ARG A 465 -22.54 -3.03 27.60
CA ARG A 465 -23.66 -3.71 28.24
C ARG A 465 -24.12 -4.93 27.45
N ARG A 466 -24.21 -4.84 26.11
CA ARG A 466 -24.57 -5.98 25.25
C ARG A 466 -23.54 -7.09 25.30
N ILE A 467 -22.24 -6.79 25.18
CA ILE A 467 -21.17 -7.80 25.31
C ILE A 467 -21.30 -8.55 26.64
N LEU A 468 -21.53 -7.81 27.73
CA LEU A 468 -21.65 -8.38 29.07
C LEU A 468 -22.95 -9.17 29.28
N ALA A 469 -24.06 -8.71 28.68
CA ALA A 469 -25.34 -9.40 28.70
C ALA A 469 -25.31 -10.72 27.92
N ASP A 470 -24.81 -10.69 26.68
CA ASP A 470 -24.66 -11.88 25.82
C ASP A 470 -23.85 -12.98 26.54
N ASP A 471 -22.79 -12.60 27.26
CA ASP A 471 -21.98 -13.54 28.03
C ASP A 471 -22.76 -14.14 29.22
N SER A 472 -23.49 -13.29 29.95
CA SER A 472 -24.29 -13.74 31.11
C SER A 472 -25.44 -14.67 30.71
N GLU A 473 -26.10 -14.43 29.56
CA GLU A 473 -27.20 -15.25 29.05
C GLU A 473 -26.72 -16.60 28.49
N THR A 474 -25.55 -16.61 27.84
CA THR A 474 -24.91 -17.85 27.37
C THR A 474 -24.61 -18.79 28.54
N SER A 475 -24.21 -18.23 29.68
CA SER A 475 -23.88 -18.97 30.91
C SER A 475 -25.08 -19.67 31.54
N GLN A 476 -26.24 -19.01 31.56
CA GLN A 476 -27.48 -19.57 32.11
C GLN A 476 -28.08 -20.67 31.22
N THR A 477 -27.81 -20.61 29.91
CA THR A 477 -28.31 -21.59 28.94
C THR A 477 -27.45 -22.86 28.91
N GLU A 478 -26.12 -22.73 29.08
CA GLU A 478 -25.21 -23.88 29.15
C GLU A 478 -25.36 -24.70 30.45
N GLU A 479 -25.75 -24.10 31.58
CA GLU A 479 -26.06 -24.83 32.83
C GLU A 479 -27.35 -25.67 32.73
N ALA A 480 -28.26 -25.37 31.79
CA ALA A 480 -29.52 -26.06 31.62
C ALA A 480 -29.49 -27.19 30.56
N ALA A 481 -28.42 -27.29 29.77
CA ALA A 481 -28.27 -28.31 28.74
C ALA A 481 -27.30 -29.41 29.19
N GLU A 482 -27.76 -30.67 29.24
CA GLU A 482 -26.88 -31.83 29.44
C GLU A 482 -25.76 -31.83 28.40
N SER A 483 -24.52 -31.87 28.91
CA SER A 483 -23.25 -31.78 28.18
C SER A 483 -23.27 -32.40 26.78
N PRO A 484 -23.11 -31.63 25.69
CA PRO A 484 -22.83 -32.20 24.38
C PRO A 484 -21.41 -32.80 24.35
N PRO A 485 -21.17 -33.82 23.51
CA PRO A 485 -19.89 -34.51 23.46
C PRO A 485 -18.75 -33.56 23.09
N ILE A 486 -17.62 -33.74 23.77
CA ILE A 486 -16.35 -33.02 23.62
C ILE A 486 -15.80 -33.32 22.22
N GLY A 487 -16.19 -32.51 21.24
CA GLY A 487 -15.66 -32.58 19.88
C GLY A 487 -16.14 -31.37 19.11
N ASP A 488 -15.20 -30.49 18.76
CA ASP A 488 -15.38 -29.26 17.97
C ASP A 488 -16.02 -28.05 18.68
N ARG A 489 -15.34 -27.53 19.72
CA ARG A 489 -15.45 -26.10 20.05
C ARG A 489 -14.87 -25.30 18.87
N ASN A 490 -15.75 -24.64 18.12
CA ASN A 490 -15.46 -23.90 16.90
C ASN A 490 -14.42 -22.79 17.11
N ALA A 491 -13.30 -22.82 16.37
CA ALA A 491 -12.26 -21.79 16.36
C ALA A 491 -12.77 -20.36 16.02
N ALA A 492 -13.98 -20.23 15.48
CA ALA A 492 -14.65 -18.96 15.24
C ALA A 492 -15.21 -18.32 16.53
N GLY A 493 -15.68 -19.13 17.49
CA GLY A 493 -16.16 -18.67 18.79
C GLY A 493 -15.04 -18.05 19.62
N ASP A 494 -13.89 -18.73 19.67
CA ASP A 494 -12.69 -18.25 20.37
C ASP A 494 -12.12 -16.95 19.79
N ARG A 495 -12.27 -16.72 18.48
CA ARG A 495 -11.84 -15.45 17.85
C ARG A 495 -12.77 -14.29 18.21
N LYS A 496 -14.08 -14.53 18.28
CA LYS A 496 -15.07 -13.52 18.68
C LYS A 496 -14.87 -13.11 20.13
N THR A 497 -14.70 -14.08 21.02
CA THR A 497 -14.50 -13.83 22.47
C THR A 497 -13.24 -13.00 22.73
N ILE A 498 -12.12 -13.29 22.05
CA ILE A 498 -10.88 -12.50 22.16
C ILE A 498 -11.07 -11.07 21.64
N ALA A 499 -11.79 -10.89 20.53
CA ALA A 499 -12.06 -9.57 19.97
C ALA A 499 -12.91 -8.73 20.94
N ASP A 500 -13.97 -9.32 21.49
CA ASP A 500 -14.88 -8.65 22.43
C ASP A 500 -14.15 -8.22 23.71
N SER A 501 -13.24 -9.02 24.25
CA SER A 501 -12.42 -8.62 25.42
C SER A 501 -11.45 -7.48 25.13
N ARG A 502 -10.91 -7.42 23.90
CA ARG A 502 -10.05 -6.29 23.50
C ARG A 502 -10.88 -5.03 23.36
N THR A 503 -12.02 -5.11 22.66
CA THR A 503 -12.92 -3.97 22.51
C THR A 503 -13.44 -3.47 23.85
N LEU A 504 -13.84 -4.35 24.77
CA LEU A 504 -14.28 -3.93 26.10
C LEU A 504 -13.16 -3.25 26.89
N ARG A 505 -11.91 -3.73 26.77
CA ARG A 505 -10.74 -3.06 27.36
C ARG A 505 -10.55 -1.65 26.81
N ASP A 506 -10.65 -1.50 25.50
CA ASP A 506 -10.45 -0.20 24.84
C ASP A 506 -11.58 0.77 25.25
N ILE A 507 -12.82 0.29 25.32
CA ILE A 507 -13.98 1.06 25.84
C ILE A 507 -13.72 1.51 27.28
N LEU A 508 -13.32 0.60 28.17
CA LEU A 508 -13.01 0.93 29.56
C LEU A 508 -11.94 2.01 29.68
N SER A 509 -10.91 1.96 28.83
CA SER A 509 -9.85 2.96 28.85
C SER A 509 -10.34 4.36 28.50
N ILE A 510 -11.30 4.49 27.57
CA ILE A 510 -11.90 5.77 27.17
C ILE A 510 -12.85 6.27 28.25
N VAL A 511 -13.75 5.40 28.71
CA VAL A 511 -14.78 5.77 29.68
C VAL A 511 -14.19 6.14 31.04
N ARG A 512 -13.09 5.49 31.43
CA ARG A 512 -12.34 5.84 32.64
C ARG A 512 -11.97 7.32 32.66
N ASP A 513 -11.69 7.95 31.53
CA ASP A 513 -11.17 9.31 31.54
C ASP A 513 -12.29 10.37 31.70
N GLU A 514 -13.57 10.03 31.48
CA GLU A 514 -14.66 11.03 31.38
C GLU A 514 -15.96 10.71 32.18
N ASP A 515 -16.45 9.46 32.20
CA ASP A 515 -17.74 9.12 32.85
C ASP A 515 -17.63 7.81 33.65
N LYS A 516 -16.81 7.91 34.70
CA LYS A 516 -16.46 6.83 35.61
C LYS A 516 -17.67 6.23 36.34
N ASP A 517 -18.62 7.06 36.74
CA ASP A 517 -19.74 6.67 37.60
C ASP A 517 -20.80 5.86 36.85
N ALA A 518 -21.10 6.24 35.59
CA ALA A 518 -22.02 5.49 34.75
C ALA A 518 -21.48 4.09 34.44
N PHE A 519 -20.18 3.95 34.12
CA PHE A 519 -19.59 2.63 33.89
C PHE A 519 -19.49 1.81 35.16
N ARG A 520 -19.15 2.44 36.28
CA ARG A 520 -19.04 1.77 37.57
C ARG A 520 -20.32 0.99 37.87
N THR A 521 -21.48 1.60 37.68
CA THR A 521 -22.79 0.95 37.87
C THR A 521 -22.96 -0.29 36.97
N ILE A 522 -22.51 -0.22 35.72
CA ILE A 522 -22.56 -1.35 34.78
C ILE A 522 -21.59 -2.45 35.24
N ALA A 523 -20.35 -2.10 35.59
CA ALA A 523 -19.35 -3.04 36.06
C ALA A 523 -19.79 -3.76 37.35
N GLU A 524 -20.30 -3.03 38.35
CA GLU A 524 -20.82 -3.61 39.60
C GLU A 524 -21.97 -4.60 39.34
N ARG A 525 -22.83 -4.31 38.35
CA ARG A 525 -23.96 -5.18 37.99
C ARG A 525 -23.51 -6.47 37.31
N TYR A 526 -22.55 -6.40 36.38
CA TYR A 526 -22.19 -7.54 35.52
C TYR A 526 -21.01 -8.37 36.02
N VAL A 527 -20.16 -7.83 36.91
CA VAL A 527 -18.91 -8.49 37.33
C VAL A 527 -19.10 -9.89 37.93
N LEU A 528 -20.24 -10.16 38.57
CA LEU A 528 -20.58 -11.48 39.13
C LEU A 528 -21.49 -12.32 38.21
N LEU A 529 -21.97 -11.76 37.08
CA LEU A 529 -22.93 -12.40 36.17
C LEU A 529 -22.29 -12.96 34.89
N VAL A 530 -21.16 -12.39 34.50
CA VAL A 530 -20.34 -12.81 33.34
C VAL A 530 -19.62 -14.10 33.70
N SER A 531 -19.64 -15.16 32.88
CA SER A 531 -18.94 -16.42 33.21
C SER A 531 -17.46 -16.37 32.87
N ARG A 532 -17.10 -15.53 31.90
CA ARG A 532 -15.75 -15.40 31.36
C ARG A 532 -14.78 -14.78 32.38
N PRO A 533 -13.75 -15.51 32.82
CA PRO A 533 -12.79 -15.00 33.82
C PRO A 533 -12.04 -13.74 33.34
N ASP A 534 -11.69 -13.66 32.06
CA ASP A 534 -10.94 -12.55 31.50
C ASP A 534 -11.74 -11.24 31.48
N LEU A 535 -13.06 -11.32 31.28
CA LEU A 535 -13.96 -10.17 31.37
C LEU A 535 -14.23 -9.78 32.83
N GLN A 536 -14.41 -10.75 33.73
CA GLN A 536 -14.55 -10.46 35.15
C GLN A 536 -13.30 -9.77 35.73
N ASP A 537 -12.10 -10.25 35.39
CA ASP A 537 -10.82 -9.64 35.78
C ASP A 537 -10.72 -8.18 35.31
N LEU A 538 -11.17 -7.92 34.08
CA LEU A 538 -11.17 -6.61 33.47
C LEU A 538 -12.13 -5.64 34.17
N LEU A 539 -13.34 -6.10 34.51
CA LEU A 539 -14.33 -5.32 35.28
C LEU A 539 -13.87 -5.05 36.71
N ILE A 540 -13.31 -6.05 37.40
CA ILE A 540 -12.75 -5.89 38.75
C ILE A 540 -11.60 -4.89 38.75
N SER A 541 -10.69 -4.98 37.78
CA SER A 541 -9.59 -4.03 37.66
C SER A 541 -10.09 -2.60 37.52
N PHE A 542 -11.10 -2.38 36.68
CA PHE A 542 -11.74 -1.07 36.54
C PHE A 542 -12.40 -0.60 37.85
N LEU A 543 -13.16 -1.46 38.54
CA LEU A 543 -13.82 -1.11 39.80
C LEU A 543 -12.81 -0.76 40.90
N LEU A 544 -11.68 -1.46 40.96
CA LEU A 544 -10.61 -1.19 41.92
C LEU A 544 -9.87 0.12 41.64
N GLU A 545 -9.81 0.55 40.38
CA GLU A 545 -9.23 1.85 40.00
C GLU A 545 -10.18 3.03 40.27
N VAL A 546 -11.49 2.81 40.16
CA VAL A 546 -12.50 3.88 40.11
C VAL A 546 -13.29 4.06 41.41
N ALA A 547 -13.53 3.01 42.20
CA ALA A 547 -14.32 3.11 43.41
C ALA A 547 -13.46 3.43 44.64
N ASP A 548 -13.94 4.34 45.50
CA ASP A 548 -13.33 4.61 46.81
C ASP A 548 -13.46 3.42 47.77
N GLU A 549 -14.54 2.63 47.64
CA GLU A 549 -14.80 1.39 48.38
C GLU A 549 -15.27 0.26 47.44
N PRO A 550 -14.37 -0.41 46.72
CA PRO A 550 -14.69 -1.55 45.85
C PRO A 550 -14.97 -2.85 46.61
N ALA A 551 -15.08 -2.79 47.95
CA ALA A 551 -14.93 -3.92 48.85
C ALA A 551 -15.97 -5.03 48.62
N ILE A 552 -17.24 -4.70 48.38
CA ILE A 552 -18.31 -5.72 48.33
C ILE A 552 -18.27 -6.57 47.04
N PRO A 553 -18.18 -5.99 45.82
CA PRO A 553 -18.04 -6.77 44.60
C PRO A 553 -16.70 -7.52 44.54
N ALA A 554 -15.62 -6.90 45.00
CA ALA A 554 -14.30 -7.53 45.04
C ALA A 554 -14.26 -8.73 46.01
N LYS A 555 -14.80 -8.59 47.24
CA LYS A 555 -14.92 -9.71 48.19
C LYS A 555 -15.74 -10.86 47.63
N ARG A 556 -16.88 -10.59 46.99
CA ARG A 556 -17.73 -11.61 46.37
C ARG A 556 -17.05 -12.28 45.18
N TYR A 557 -16.34 -11.52 44.35
CA TYR A 557 -15.54 -12.06 43.24
C TYR A 557 -14.45 -13.01 43.76
N ILE A 558 -13.71 -12.57 44.78
CA ILE A 558 -12.68 -13.37 45.45
C ILE A 558 -13.31 -14.63 46.04
N ALA A 559 -14.42 -14.52 46.77
CA ALA A 559 -15.11 -15.67 47.37
C ALA A 559 -15.66 -16.67 46.35
N GLN A 560 -16.15 -16.23 45.19
CA GLN A 560 -16.58 -17.11 44.09
C GLN A 560 -15.43 -17.84 43.39
N ARG A 561 -14.22 -17.24 43.38
CA ARG A 561 -13.06 -17.76 42.65
C ARG A 561 -12.07 -18.52 43.54
N LEU A 562 -12.16 -18.38 44.86
CA LEU A 562 -11.44 -19.19 45.83
C LEU A 562 -12.08 -20.59 45.90
N PRO A 563 -11.27 -21.67 45.88
CA PRO A 563 -11.81 -22.99 46.14
C PRO A 563 -12.47 -23.00 47.52
N ILE A 564 -13.70 -23.52 47.59
CA ILE A 564 -14.33 -23.87 48.87
C ILE A 564 -13.31 -24.79 49.55
N ALA A 565 -12.84 -24.40 50.74
CA ALA A 565 -12.04 -25.31 51.54
C ALA A 565 -12.95 -26.50 51.81
N GLU A 566 -12.75 -27.61 51.10
CA GLU A 566 -13.30 -28.88 51.52
C GLU A 566 -12.78 -29.04 52.95
N GLU A 567 -13.71 -29.01 53.90
CA GLU A 567 -13.42 -29.33 55.28
C GLU A 567 -12.74 -30.70 55.25
N THR A 568 -11.42 -30.68 55.38
CA THR A 568 -10.62 -31.84 55.75
C THR A 568 -10.97 -32.12 57.20
N ALA A 569 -12.20 -32.57 57.41
CA ALA A 569 -12.65 -33.17 58.63
C ALA A 569 -11.82 -34.44 58.83
N SER A 570 -11.22 -34.51 60.01
CA SER A 570 -10.81 -35.74 60.71
C SER A 570 -9.75 -36.60 60.01
N ASP A 571 -8.49 -36.45 60.41
CA ASP A 571 -7.90 -37.34 61.43
C ASP A 571 -6.37 -37.27 61.42
N SER A 572 -5.80 -36.59 62.41
CA SER A 572 -4.56 -37.07 63.05
C SER A 572 -4.32 -36.33 64.37
N SER A 573 -4.73 -37.00 65.44
CA SER A 573 -4.17 -36.84 66.77
C SER A 573 -2.66 -37.12 66.75
N SER A 574 -1.82 -36.12 67.05
CA SER A 574 -0.62 -36.36 67.87
C SER A 574 -0.08 -35.06 68.46
N SER A 575 -0.24 -34.99 69.77
CA SER A 575 0.48 -34.20 70.77
C SER A 575 1.90 -33.72 70.42
N GLY A 576 2.18 -32.45 70.72
CA GLY A 576 3.53 -31.91 70.84
C GLY A 576 3.51 -30.40 71.11
N GLU A 577 3.49 -30.04 72.40
CA GLU A 577 3.60 -28.66 72.91
C GLU A 577 4.92 -27.99 72.48
N SER A 578 4.87 -26.70 72.09
CA SER A 578 5.51 -25.60 72.84
C SER A 578 5.55 -24.28 72.05
N SER A 579 5.47 -23.20 72.84
CA SER A 579 5.78 -21.79 72.57
C SER A 579 4.82 -20.95 71.72
N GLU A 580 4.03 -20.18 72.47
CA GLU A 580 3.56 -18.82 72.25
C GLU A 580 4.42 -18.00 71.28
N ASP A 581 3.81 -17.52 70.19
CA ASP A 581 3.85 -16.10 69.85
C ASP A 581 2.55 -15.73 69.12
N SER A 582 1.71 -15.02 69.85
CA SER A 582 0.38 -14.57 69.42
C SER A 582 0.50 -13.31 68.56
N SER A 583 0.43 -13.48 67.25
CA SER A 583 -0.24 -12.52 66.37
C SER A 583 -1.15 -13.32 65.46
N ALA A 584 -2.42 -13.43 65.89
CA ALA A 584 -3.48 -14.00 65.08
C ALA A 584 -3.71 -13.08 63.87
N GLU A 585 -3.01 -13.36 62.76
CA GLU A 585 -3.51 -13.05 61.42
C GLU A 585 -4.67 -14.01 61.11
N SER A 586 -5.81 -13.79 61.78
CA SER A 586 -7.10 -14.32 61.33
C SER A 586 -7.42 -13.68 59.97
N GLY A 587 -7.27 -14.47 58.90
CA GLY A 587 -7.53 -14.04 57.53
C GLY A 587 -6.46 -14.41 56.50
N SER A 588 -5.42 -15.17 56.88
CA SER A 588 -4.42 -15.61 55.91
C SER A 588 -4.94 -16.81 55.09
N LEU A 589 -5.09 -16.62 53.78
CA LEU A 589 -5.39 -17.68 52.79
C LEU A 589 -4.55 -18.95 53.03
N THR A 590 -5.15 -20.13 52.85
CA THR A 590 -4.43 -21.41 52.99
C THR A 590 -3.26 -21.49 51.98
N PRO A 591 -2.19 -22.26 52.25
CA PRO A 591 -1.09 -22.44 51.30
C PRO A 591 -1.57 -22.92 49.92
N GLU A 592 -2.61 -23.75 49.88
CA GLU A 592 -3.24 -24.25 48.65
C GLU A 592 -4.04 -23.15 47.93
N GLN A 593 -4.75 -22.29 48.66
CA GLN A 593 -5.40 -21.11 48.09
C GLN A 593 -4.38 -20.11 47.54
N LYS A 594 -3.27 -19.89 48.26
CA LYS A 594 -2.15 -19.05 47.82
C LYS A 594 -1.49 -19.62 46.56
N GLU A 595 -1.26 -20.92 46.49
CA GLU A 595 -0.67 -21.59 45.32
C GLU A 595 -1.64 -21.64 44.13
N SER A 596 -2.93 -21.85 44.36
CA SER A 596 -3.97 -21.79 43.33
C SER A 596 -4.13 -20.37 42.76
N LEU A 597 -4.13 -19.34 43.62
CA LEU A 597 -4.08 -17.95 43.20
C LEU A 597 -2.79 -17.62 42.44
N ARG A 598 -1.65 -18.17 42.87
CA ARG A 598 -0.35 -17.99 42.19
C ARG A 598 -0.26 -18.74 40.85
N LEU A 599 -0.86 -19.91 40.71
CA LEU A 599 -0.90 -20.66 39.45
C LEU A 599 -1.86 -20.04 38.43
N ARG A 600 -2.94 -19.41 38.91
CA ARG A 600 -3.95 -18.74 38.07
C ARG A 600 -3.59 -17.30 37.73
N PHE A 601 -3.15 -16.53 38.70
CA PHE A 601 -2.85 -15.09 38.56
C PHE A 601 -1.36 -14.77 38.64
N GLY A 602 -0.49 -15.66 39.13
CA GLY A 602 0.94 -15.38 39.19
C GLY A 602 1.56 -15.11 37.81
N PRO A 603 2.78 -14.55 37.78
CA PRO A 603 3.43 -14.09 36.56
C PRO A 603 3.74 -15.28 35.64
N ARG A 604 2.80 -15.62 34.75
CA ARG A 604 3.08 -16.43 33.57
C ARG A 604 3.90 -15.55 32.64
N GLY A 605 5.10 -16.00 32.28
CA GLY A 605 6.01 -15.24 31.41
C GLY A 605 5.26 -14.63 30.23
N GLU A 606 5.39 -13.31 30.07
CA GLU A 606 4.75 -12.45 29.05
C GLU A 606 3.27 -12.09 29.23
N SER A 607 2.65 -12.41 30.37
CA SER A 607 1.27 -12.00 30.67
C SER A 607 1.19 -10.53 31.11
N LYS A 608 0.52 -9.68 30.30
CA LYS A 608 0.15 -8.29 30.64
C LYS A 608 -0.79 -8.16 31.86
N PHE A 609 -1.17 -9.28 32.50
CA PHE A 609 -2.05 -9.33 33.67
C PHE A 609 -1.31 -9.19 35.01
N SER A 610 0.03 -9.06 35.03
CA SER A 610 0.80 -8.90 36.28
C SER A 610 0.35 -7.70 37.14
N GLY A 611 -0.16 -6.63 36.52
CA GLY A 611 -0.76 -5.50 37.22
C GLY A 611 -2.06 -5.86 37.96
N ILE A 612 -2.92 -6.64 37.32
CA ILE A 612 -4.21 -7.10 37.85
C ILE A 612 -4.00 -8.05 39.02
N THR A 613 -3.01 -8.94 38.92
CA THR A 613 -2.60 -9.84 40.01
C THR A 613 -2.13 -9.08 41.24
N ASN A 614 -1.30 -8.05 41.07
CA ASN A 614 -0.82 -7.25 42.20
C ASN A 614 -1.96 -6.46 42.85
N VAL A 615 -2.89 -5.94 42.05
CA VAL A 615 -4.07 -5.20 42.53
C VAL A 615 -5.07 -6.12 43.23
N LEU A 616 -5.33 -7.33 42.71
CA LEU A 616 -6.14 -8.38 43.37
C LEU A 616 -5.48 -8.88 44.66
N LEU A 617 -4.17 -9.13 44.65
CA LEU A 617 -3.43 -9.54 45.85
C LEU A 617 -3.41 -8.43 46.91
N ASP A 618 -3.25 -7.16 46.52
CA ASP A 618 -3.38 -6.02 47.45
C ASP A 618 -4.82 -5.85 47.94
N THR A 619 -5.83 -6.15 47.14
CA THR A 619 -7.24 -6.12 47.55
C THR A 619 -7.54 -7.23 48.56
N ILE A 620 -7.07 -8.45 48.32
CA ILE A 620 -7.13 -9.58 49.26
C ILE A 620 -6.41 -9.22 50.57
N ARG A 621 -5.25 -8.55 50.50
CA ARG A 621 -4.51 -8.06 51.67
C ARG A 621 -5.25 -6.96 52.42
N ARG A 622 -5.94 -6.05 51.72
CA ARG A 622 -6.76 -4.98 52.30
C ARG A 622 -8.07 -5.49 52.91
N PHE A 623 -8.58 -6.64 52.44
CA PHE A 623 -9.85 -7.22 52.84
C PHE A 623 -9.71 -8.73 53.14
N PRO A 624 -9.03 -9.11 54.23
CA PRO A 624 -8.67 -10.51 54.52
C PRO A 624 -9.85 -11.38 55.00
N GLU A 625 -11.00 -10.79 55.33
CA GLU A 625 -12.20 -11.53 55.75
C GLU A 625 -13.25 -11.61 54.62
N PRO A 626 -13.78 -12.83 54.33
CA PRO A 626 -14.82 -13.04 53.31
C PRO A 626 -16.10 -12.22 53.57
#